data_AF-A0A537QSX6-F1
#
_entry.id   AF-A0A537QSX6-F1
#
_cell.length_a   1.000
_cell.length_b   1.000
_cell.length_c   1.000
_cell.angle_alpha   90.00
_cell.angle_beta   90.00
_cell.angle_gamma   90.00
#
_symmetry.space_group_name_H-M   'P 1'
#
loop_
_entity.id
_entity.type
_entity.pdbx_description
1 polymer ?
#
loop_
_entity_poly.entity_id
_entity_poly.type
_entity_poly.pdbx_seq_one_letter_code
_entity_poly.pdbx_strand_id
1 'polypeptide(L)'
;MRRQDIGVLRRATPERVSGFSDGVFAVLITVLVLDLRPPEIATFEALLSLWPTWLSYAVSYLFIAIVWTNHHYLMRYATEATLRLLWFNFAHLFSMSLLQLSTAWMAKSELAPQPVASYAAVFFLVNATYICLIWELIDRIP
;
A
#
# COMPACT_ATOMS: atom_id res chain seq x y z
N MET A 1 -19.64 22.45 -41.49
CA MET A 1 -19.74 22.80 -40.06
C MET A 1 -19.94 21.54 -39.22
N ARG A 2 -18.86 20.84 -38.80
CA ARG A 2 -18.91 19.79 -37.76
C ARG A 2 -17.50 19.61 -37.18
N ARG A 3 -17.12 20.50 -36.25
CA ARG A 3 -15.83 20.50 -35.55
C ARG A 3 -16.02 20.60 -34.02
N GLN A 4 -17.17 20.14 -33.51
CA GLN A 4 -17.52 20.22 -32.09
C GLN A 4 -17.48 18.86 -31.36
N ASP A 5 -17.32 17.73 -32.05
CA ASP A 5 -17.33 16.39 -31.42
C ASP A 5 -15.98 15.98 -30.79
N ILE A 6 -14.93 16.80 -30.93
CA ILE A 6 -13.60 16.58 -30.30
C ILE A 6 -13.43 17.32 -28.97
N GLY A 7 -14.48 17.98 -28.48
CA GLY A 7 -14.47 18.76 -27.23
C GLY A 7 -14.66 17.96 -25.93
N VAL A 8 -14.83 16.64 -26.01
CA VAL A 8 -15.08 15.76 -24.85
C VAL A 8 -13.92 14.78 -24.64
N LEU A 9 -12.67 15.24 -24.72
CA LEU A 9 -11.60 14.57 -23.99
C LEU A 9 -11.87 14.82 -22.51
N ARG A 10 -12.75 13.98 -21.94
CA ARG A 10 -13.13 13.96 -20.52
C ARG A 10 -11.82 14.04 -19.72
N ARG A 11 -11.59 15.15 -19.02
CA ARG A 11 -10.43 15.28 -18.13
C ARG A 11 -10.37 14.02 -17.28
N ALA A 12 -9.19 13.41 -17.20
CA ALA A 12 -9.03 12.16 -16.48
C ALA A 12 -9.41 12.40 -15.00
N THR A 13 -10.43 11.68 -14.54
CA THR A 13 -11.07 11.83 -13.25
C THR A 13 -10.19 11.22 -12.14
N PRO A 14 -9.73 11.98 -11.14
CA PRO A 14 -8.97 11.48 -10.00
C PRO A 14 -9.65 10.32 -9.26
N GLU A 15 -10.99 10.26 -9.29
CA GLU A 15 -11.81 9.23 -8.66
C GLU A 15 -11.48 7.83 -9.19
N ARG A 16 -11.15 7.70 -10.48
CA ARG A 16 -10.76 6.41 -11.06
C ARG A 16 -9.40 5.96 -10.56
N VAL A 17 -8.47 6.89 -10.36
CA VAL A 17 -7.14 6.60 -9.81
C VAL A 17 -7.28 6.21 -8.34
N SER A 18 -8.07 6.96 -7.57
CA SER A 18 -8.37 6.63 -6.18
C SER A 18 -9.01 5.25 -6.05
N GLY A 19 -10.05 4.96 -6.83
CA GLY A 19 -10.74 3.66 -6.77
C GLY A 19 -9.85 2.48 -7.18
N PHE A 20 -8.92 2.69 -8.13
CA PHE A 20 -7.91 1.69 -8.46
C PHE A 20 -6.97 1.44 -7.28
N SER A 21 -6.45 2.49 -6.66
CA SER A 21 -5.58 2.38 -5.49
C SER A 21 -6.29 1.69 -4.32
N ASP A 22 -7.53 2.08 -4.02
CA ASP A 22 -8.36 1.45 -2.98
C ASP A 22 -8.52 -0.07 -3.22
N GLY A 23 -8.73 -0.48 -4.47
CA GLY A 23 -8.76 -1.89 -4.85
C GLY A 23 -7.45 -2.62 -4.58
N VAL A 24 -6.30 -1.98 -4.87
CA VAL A 24 -4.99 -2.57 -4.57
C VAL A 24 -4.76 -2.68 -3.06
N PHE A 25 -5.06 -1.65 -2.28
CA PHE A 25 -4.95 -1.71 -0.82
C PHE A 25 -5.85 -2.78 -0.21
N ALA A 26 -7.08 -2.94 -0.69
CA ALA A 26 -7.97 -4.01 -0.26
C ALA A 26 -7.36 -5.40 -0.51
N VAL A 27 -6.78 -5.63 -1.70
CA VAL A 27 -6.08 -6.88 -2.00
C VAL A 27 -4.88 -7.08 -1.06
N LEU A 28 -4.05 -6.07 -0.85
CA LEU A 28 -2.89 -6.15 0.05
C LEU A 28 -3.29 -6.52 1.49
N ILE A 29 -4.37 -5.95 2.01
CA ILE A 29 -4.89 -6.28 3.35
C ILE A 29 -5.35 -7.74 3.40
N THR A 30 -6.10 -8.20 2.40
CA THR A 30 -6.63 -9.58 2.40
C THR A 30 -5.55 -10.64 2.16
N VAL A 31 -4.52 -10.33 1.38
CA VAL A 31 -3.42 -11.26 1.09
C VAL A 31 -2.53 -11.48 2.32
N LEU A 32 -2.36 -10.48 3.21
CA LEU A 32 -1.56 -10.63 4.43
C LEU A 32 -1.96 -11.83 5.28
N VAL A 33 -3.26 -12.17 5.33
CA VAL A 33 -3.75 -13.27 6.15
C VAL A 33 -3.27 -14.63 5.64
N LEU A 34 -2.89 -14.74 4.35
CA LEU A 34 -2.47 -15.99 3.74
C LEU A 34 -1.13 -16.52 4.28
N ASP A 35 -0.32 -15.66 4.89
CA ASP A 35 0.91 -16.06 5.57
C ASP A 35 0.68 -16.59 7.00
N LEU A 36 -0.50 -16.38 7.58
CA LEU A 36 -0.90 -16.99 8.86
C LEU A 36 -1.31 -18.45 8.63
N ARG A 37 -0.31 -19.34 8.55
CA ARG A 37 -0.54 -20.77 8.40
C ARG A 37 -0.88 -21.42 9.74
N PRO A 38 -1.87 -22.32 9.80
CA PRO A 38 -2.15 -23.07 11.01
C PRO A 38 -0.97 -23.98 11.38
N PRO A 39 -0.72 -24.22 12.69
CA PRO A 39 0.30 -25.16 13.12
C PRO A 39 -0.08 -26.59 12.72
N GLU A 40 0.92 -27.47 12.55
CA GLU A 40 0.69 -28.89 12.26
C GLU A 40 -0.02 -29.61 13.41
N ILE A 41 0.24 -29.16 14.64
CA ILE A 41 -0.36 -29.70 15.86
C ILE A 41 -1.65 -28.94 16.16
N ALA A 42 -2.77 -29.66 16.28
CA ALA A 42 -4.09 -29.10 16.55
C ALA A 42 -4.29 -28.73 18.04
N THR A 43 -3.39 -27.92 18.62
CA THR A 43 -3.49 -27.41 20.00
C THR A 43 -3.44 -25.89 20.04
N PHE A 44 -4.12 -25.29 21.03
CA PHE A 44 -4.06 -23.83 21.26
C PHE A 44 -2.65 -23.36 21.60
N GLU A 45 -1.85 -24.18 22.30
CA GLU A 45 -0.46 -23.88 22.62
C GLU A 45 0.39 -23.72 21.35
N ALA A 46 0.24 -24.64 20.39
CA ALA A 46 0.93 -24.56 19.10
C ALA A 46 0.48 -23.37 18.24
N LEU A 47 -0.75 -22.89 18.44
CA LEU A 47 -1.23 -21.67 17.78
C LEU A 47 -0.61 -20.40 18.39
N LEU A 48 -0.48 -20.38 19.72
CA LEU A 48 0.11 -19.26 20.46
C LEU A 48 1.63 -19.19 20.31
N SER A 49 2.32 -20.32 20.07
CA SER A 49 3.76 -20.33 19.79
C SER A 49 4.12 -19.61 18.50
N LEU A 50 3.17 -19.41 17.58
CA LEU A 50 3.33 -18.61 16.34
C LEU A 50 3.30 -17.09 16.58
N TRP A 51 3.52 -16.62 17.82
CA TRP A 51 3.51 -15.21 18.18
C TRP A 51 4.34 -14.28 17.27
N PRO A 52 5.53 -14.68 16.71
CA PRO A 52 6.28 -13.80 15.81
C PRO A 52 5.53 -13.53 14.51
N THR A 53 4.79 -14.54 14.02
CA THR A 53 3.96 -14.44 12.82
C THR A 53 2.75 -13.57 13.09
N TRP A 54 2.06 -13.77 14.22
CA TRP A 54 0.94 -12.92 14.64
C TRP A 54 1.35 -11.45 14.78
N LEU A 55 2.50 -11.19 15.41
CA LEU A 55 3.03 -9.84 15.58
C LEU A 55 3.37 -9.21 14.23
N SER A 56 4.09 -9.94 13.37
CA SER A 56 4.44 -9.48 12.02
C SER A 56 3.21 -9.14 11.19
N TYR A 57 2.18 -9.99 11.25
CA TYR A 57 0.89 -9.76 10.61
C TYR A 57 0.20 -8.51 11.16
N ALA A 58 0.05 -8.39 12.49
CA ALA A 58 -0.69 -7.28 13.11
C ALA A 58 -0.04 -5.92 12.83
N VAL A 59 1.30 -5.84 12.94
CA VAL A 59 2.06 -4.62 12.64
C VAL A 59 1.90 -4.24 11.16
N SER A 60 1.99 -5.22 10.26
CA SER A 60 1.86 -4.98 8.82
C SER A 60 0.44 -4.56 8.45
N TYR A 61 -0.58 -5.23 8.99
CA TYR A 61 -1.98 -4.88 8.79
C TYR A 61 -2.26 -3.43 9.22
N LEU A 62 -1.83 -3.07 10.43
CA LEU A 62 -2.01 -1.72 10.95
C LEU A 62 -1.26 -0.70 10.08
N PHE A 63 -0.04 -1.01 9.66
CA PHE A 63 0.72 -0.14 8.79
C PHE A 63 0.03 0.10 7.43
N ILE A 64 -0.46 -0.96 6.77
CA ILE A 64 -1.22 -0.81 5.52
C ILE A 64 -2.48 0.03 5.74
N ALA A 65 -3.23 -0.20 6.82
CA ALA A 65 -4.43 0.56 7.13
C ALA A 65 -4.14 2.05 7.33
N ILE A 66 -3.05 2.40 8.02
CA ILE A 66 -2.60 3.79 8.19
C ILE A 66 -2.22 4.41 6.84
N VAL A 67 -1.42 3.71 6.04
CA VAL A 67 -0.98 4.21 4.73
C VAL A 67 -2.16 4.40 3.79
N TRP A 68 -3.09 3.44 3.75
CA TRP A 68 -4.32 3.58 2.97
C TRP A 68 -5.16 4.77 3.43
N THR A 69 -5.33 4.96 4.75
CA THR A 69 -6.09 6.10 5.29
C THR A 69 -5.47 7.42 4.84
N ASN A 70 -4.15 7.54 4.97
CA ASN A 70 -3.41 8.72 4.54
C ASN A 70 -3.52 8.94 3.02
N HIS A 71 -3.36 7.89 2.22
CA HIS A 71 -3.52 7.94 0.77
C HIS A 71 -4.94 8.36 0.36
N HIS A 72 -5.97 7.77 0.97
CA HIS A 72 -7.37 8.10 0.72
C HIS A 72 -7.67 9.58 1.01
N TYR A 73 -7.16 10.14 2.11
CA TYR A 73 -7.31 11.56 2.39
C TYR A 73 -6.49 12.44 1.44
N LEU A 74 -5.27 12.04 1.11
CA LEU A 74 -4.40 12.79 0.19
C LEU A 74 -5.01 12.87 -1.21
N MET A 75 -5.62 11.79 -1.71
CA MET A 75 -6.26 11.77 -3.02
C MET A 75 -7.46 12.72 -3.15
N ARG A 76 -8.04 13.21 -2.03
CA ARG A 76 -9.11 14.23 -2.06
C ARG A 76 -8.61 15.60 -2.53
N TYR A 77 -7.30 15.86 -2.48
CA TYR A 77 -6.69 17.07 -3.00
C TYR A 77 -6.42 17.00 -4.51
N ALA A 78 -6.57 15.83 -5.14
CA ALA A 78 -6.36 15.67 -6.57
C ALA A 78 -7.53 16.27 -7.36
N THR A 79 -7.26 17.29 -8.16
CA THR A 79 -8.23 17.93 -9.05
C THR A 79 -8.27 17.30 -10.44
N GLU A 80 -7.13 16.82 -10.93
CA GLU A 80 -6.98 16.20 -12.25
C GLU A 80 -6.02 15.00 -12.19
N ALA A 81 -6.33 13.93 -12.93
CA ALA A 81 -5.44 12.78 -13.03
C ALA A 81 -4.36 13.01 -14.09
N THR A 82 -3.29 13.71 -13.69
CA THR A 82 -2.12 13.95 -14.55
C THR A 82 -1.27 12.68 -14.71
N LEU A 83 -0.55 12.54 -15.83
CA LEU A 83 0.35 11.41 -16.05
C LEU A 83 1.41 11.26 -14.95
N ARG A 84 1.89 12.39 -14.40
CA ARG A 84 2.87 12.41 -13.31
C ARG A 84 2.27 11.88 -12.00
N LEU A 85 1.04 12.26 -11.66
CA LEU A 85 0.31 11.70 -10.53
C LEU A 85 0.14 10.18 -10.68
N LEU A 86 -0.22 9.70 -11.88
CA LEU A 86 -0.35 8.26 -12.15
C LEU A 86 0.95 7.51 -11.84
N TRP A 87 2.09 8.00 -12.33
CA TRP A 87 3.38 7.36 -12.10
C TRP A 87 3.80 7.36 -10.62
N PHE A 88 3.58 8.47 -9.89
CA PHE A 88 3.83 8.49 -8.45
C PHE A 88 2.89 7.56 -7.69
N ASN A 89 1.63 7.47 -8.10
CA ASN A 89 0.69 6.52 -7.51
C ASN A 89 1.14 5.07 -7.76
N PHE A 90 1.55 4.72 -8.97
CA PHE A 90 2.09 3.39 -9.26
C PHE A 90 3.37 3.09 -8.48
N ALA A 91 4.28 4.06 -8.32
CA ALA A 91 5.48 3.89 -7.50
C ALA A 91 5.14 3.61 -6.03
N HIS A 92 4.12 4.29 -5.49
CA HIS A 92 3.64 4.06 -4.13
C HIS A 92 2.94 2.70 -3.98
N LEU A 93 2.08 2.30 -4.93
CA LEU A 93 1.45 0.99 -4.92
C LEU A 93 2.47 -0.15 -5.06
N PHE A 94 3.51 0.06 -5.88
CA PHE A 94 4.62 -0.88 -6.01
C PHE A 94 5.38 -1.04 -4.69
N SER A 95 5.74 0.06 -4.02
CA SER A 95 6.43 -0.02 -2.72
C SER A 95 5.57 -0.71 -1.66
N MET A 96 4.26 -0.48 -1.66
CA MET A 96 3.30 -1.18 -0.80
C MET A 96 3.22 -2.69 -1.10
N SER A 97 3.36 -3.11 -2.35
CA SER A 97 3.35 -4.54 -2.71
C SER A 97 4.55 -5.30 -2.15
N LEU A 98 5.70 -4.63 -2.01
CA LEU A 98 6.91 -5.22 -1.42
C LEU A 98 6.75 -5.51 0.08
N LEU A 99 5.82 -4.83 0.74
CA LEU A 99 5.54 -5.04 2.15
C LEU A 99 5.12 -6.50 2.41
N GLN A 100 4.33 -7.10 1.52
CA GLN A 100 3.88 -8.50 1.66
C GLN A 100 5.08 -9.45 1.74
N LEU A 101 6.03 -9.31 0.82
CA LEU A 101 7.25 -10.12 0.80
C LEU A 101 8.06 -9.92 2.10
N SER A 102 8.21 -8.68 2.53
CA SER A 102 9.03 -8.37 3.71
C SER A 102 8.38 -8.85 5.00
N THR A 103 7.06 -8.70 5.15
CA THR A 103 6.28 -9.26 6.27
C THR A 103 6.41 -10.77 6.33
N ALA A 104 6.23 -11.46 5.20
CA ALA A 104 6.35 -12.92 5.12
C ALA A 104 7.76 -13.40 5.51
N TRP A 105 8.79 -12.69 5.05
CA TRP A 105 10.18 -13.02 5.37
C TRP A 105 10.47 -12.79 6.86
N MET A 106 10.03 -11.66 7.41
CA MET A 106 10.17 -11.32 8.84
C MET A 106 9.46 -12.34 9.74
N ALA A 107 8.25 -12.77 9.37
CA ALA A 107 7.49 -13.77 10.10
C ALA A 107 8.19 -15.15 10.10
N LYS A 108 8.60 -15.63 8.93
CA LYS A 108 9.25 -16.96 8.78
C LYS A 108 10.63 -17.05 9.42
N SER A 109 11.32 -15.92 9.53
CA SER A 109 12.65 -15.85 10.15
C SER A 109 12.59 -15.48 11.63
N GLU A 110 11.42 -15.58 12.27
CA GLU A 110 11.24 -15.32 13.71
C GLU A 110 11.85 -13.98 14.17
N LEU A 111 11.63 -12.92 13.37
CA LEU A 111 12.14 -11.56 13.64
C LEU A 111 13.68 -11.45 13.65
N ALA A 112 14.38 -12.29 12.87
CA ALA A 112 15.82 -12.15 12.69
C ALA A 112 16.22 -10.75 12.17
N PRO A 113 17.44 -10.25 12.48
CA PRO A 113 17.82 -8.87 12.19
C PRO A 113 17.75 -8.44 10.72
N GLN A 114 18.13 -9.32 9.78
CA GLN A 114 18.18 -9.00 8.36
C GLN A 114 16.78 -8.83 7.74
N PRO A 115 15.83 -9.76 7.96
CA PRO A 115 14.43 -9.55 7.59
C PRO A 115 13.81 -8.28 8.19
N VAL A 116 14.06 -8.00 9.48
CA VAL A 116 13.57 -6.78 10.14
C VAL A 116 14.16 -5.52 9.49
N ALA A 117 15.46 -5.53 9.16
CA ALA A 117 16.09 -4.44 8.42
C ALA A 117 15.49 -4.27 7.01
N SER A 118 15.16 -5.36 6.32
CA SER A 118 14.47 -5.31 5.03
C SER A 118 13.09 -4.68 5.15
N TYR A 119 12.35 -4.99 6.22
CA TYR A 119 11.04 -4.42 6.51
C TYR A 119 11.13 -2.92 6.78
N ALA A 120 12.12 -2.50 7.57
CA ALA A 120 12.40 -1.09 7.78
C ALA A 120 12.75 -0.38 6.45
N ALA A 121 13.56 -0.99 5.58
CA ALA A 121 13.89 -0.42 4.27
C ALA A 121 12.65 -0.23 3.38
N VAL A 122 11.74 -1.21 3.35
CA VAL A 122 10.45 -1.09 2.64
C VAL A 122 9.59 0.01 3.26
N PHE A 123 9.53 0.10 4.59
CA PHE A 123 8.83 1.18 5.28
C PHE A 123 9.34 2.57 4.87
N PHE A 124 10.67 2.75 4.81
CA PHE A 124 11.27 3.99 4.32
C PHE A 124 10.89 4.28 2.86
N LEU A 125 10.90 3.27 1.99
CA LEU A 125 10.51 3.42 0.59
C LEU A 125 9.04 3.82 0.42
N VAL A 126 8.14 3.23 1.22
CA VAL A 126 6.71 3.60 1.24
C VAL A 126 6.54 5.06 1.64
N ASN A 127 7.26 5.52 2.67
CA ASN A 127 7.21 6.92 3.09
C ASN A 127 7.82 7.87 2.05
N ALA A 128 8.94 7.50 1.42
CA ALA A 128 9.55 8.31 0.36
C ALA A 128 8.61 8.48 -0.83
N THR A 129 7.98 7.40 -1.29
CA THR A 129 6.98 7.46 -2.38
C THR A 129 5.72 8.23 -2.00
N TYR A 130 5.30 8.17 -0.74
CA TYR A 130 4.20 8.98 -0.20
C TYR A 130 4.54 10.48 -0.19
N ILE A 131 5.76 10.87 0.17
CA ILE A 131 6.23 12.26 0.09
C ILE A 131 6.18 12.78 -1.36
N CYS A 132 6.54 11.95 -2.35
CA CYS A 132 6.39 12.33 -3.75
C CYS A 132 4.94 12.62 -4.16
N LEU A 133 3.97 11.89 -3.59
CA LEU A 133 2.54 12.16 -3.79
C LEU A 133 2.11 13.47 -3.14
N ILE A 134 2.58 13.74 -1.92
CA ILE A 134 2.34 15.03 -1.22
C ILE A 134 2.81 16.19 -2.08
N TRP A 135 4.06 16.15 -2.57
CA TRP A 135 4.62 17.22 -3.39
C TRP A 135 3.84 17.45 -4.70
N GLU A 136 3.29 16.39 -5.30
CA GLU A 136 2.49 16.54 -6.52
C GLU A 136 1.10 17.11 -6.26
N LEU A 137 0.49 16.80 -5.11
CA LEU A 137 -0.92 17.11 -4.83
C LEU A 137 -1.12 18.38 -3.99
N ILE A 138 -0.19 18.69 -3.10
CA ILE A 138 -0.30 19.84 -2.17
C ILE A 138 0.50 21.03 -2.69
N ASP A 139 1.77 20.85 -3.04
CA ASP A 139 2.64 21.97 -3.45
C ASP A 139 2.32 22.52 -4.85
N ARG A 140 1.38 21.87 -5.57
CA ARG A 140 0.84 22.37 -6.85
C ARG A 140 -0.43 23.19 -6.69
N ILE A 141 -0.97 23.31 -5.49
CA ILE A 141 -2.10 24.21 -5.21
C ILE A 141 -1.48 25.62 -5.04
N PRO A 142 -1.74 26.56 -5.98
CA PRO A 142 -1.21 27.91 -5.88
C PRO A 142 -1.79 28.69 -4.68
#